data_AF-A0A0B2SL73-F1
#
_entry.id   AF-A0A0B2SL73-F1
#
_cell.length_a   1.000
_cell.length_b   1.000
_cell.length_c   1.000
_cell.angle_alpha   90.00
_cell.angle_beta   90.00
_cell.angle_gamma   90.00
#
_symmetry.space_group_name_H-M   'P 1'
#
loop_
_entity.id
_entity.type
_entity.pdbx_description
1 polymer ?
#
loop_
_entity_poly.entity_id
_entity_poly.type
_entity_poly.pdbx_seq_one_letter_code
_entity_poly.pdbx_strand_id
1 'polypeptide(L)'
;MAHDASISDGALSFNIMIHMLNILLTPSNFILWRRQLQGQALYGHIDGFTPTFPAMLTSADGSPSSIVNPAFTSWKQQDQQLVSLLPASLKEETLAEVLHCETSQQIWTTLESLFGGDSKIREIAIRDQLLHLKKDSSSV
;
A
#
# COMPACT_ATOMS: atom_id res chain seq x y z
N MET A 1 -30.39 -11.60 -25.79
CA MET A 1 -29.03 -11.35 -26.29
C MET A 1 -28.25 -10.84 -25.10
N ALA A 2 -27.31 -11.65 -24.60
CA ALA A 2 -26.73 -11.52 -23.27
C ALA A 2 -25.95 -10.21 -23.09
N HIS A 3 -26.01 -9.70 -21.86
CA HIS A 3 -25.42 -8.45 -21.43
C HIS A 3 -23.89 -8.56 -21.48
N ASP A 4 -23.26 -7.63 -22.18
CA ASP A 4 -21.82 -7.39 -22.14
C ASP A 4 -21.48 -6.78 -20.77
N ALA A 5 -21.39 -7.64 -19.76
CA ALA A 5 -20.75 -7.31 -18.50
C ALA A 5 -19.24 -7.37 -18.76
N SER A 6 -18.73 -6.30 -19.37
CA SER A 6 -17.30 -5.98 -19.36
C SER A 6 -16.91 -5.76 -17.90
N ILE A 7 -16.57 -6.86 -17.22
CA ILE A 7 -15.98 -6.84 -15.89
C ILE A 7 -14.64 -6.15 -16.09
N SER A 8 -14.58 -4.89 -15.64
CA SER A 8 -13.35 -4.13 -15.47
C SER A 8 -12.54 -4.80 -14.34
N ASP A 9 -11.96 -5.96 -14.65
CA ASP A 9 -11.26 -6.81 -13.71
C ASP A 9 -9.89 -6.20 -13.43
N GLY A 10 -9.78 -5.50 -12.29
CA GLY A 10 -8.51 -5.10 -11.70
C GLY A 10 -8.17 -3.61 -11.70
N ALA A 11 -9.04 -2.71 -12.16
CA ALA A 11 -8.85 -1.27 -11.96
C ALA A 11 -9.48 -0.81 -10.63
N LEU A 12 -8.79 0.04 -9.86
CA LEU A 12 -9.42 0.74 -8.74
C LEU A 12 -10.63 1.52 -9.27
N SER A 13 -11.80 1.31 -8.66
CA SER A 13 -12.97 2.11 -8.99
C SER A 13 -12.67 3.59 -8.73
N PHE A 14 -13.02 4.46 -9.68
CA PHE A 14 -12.78 5.91 -9.59
C PHE A 14 -13.34 6.54 -8.31
N ASN A 15 -14.53 6.10 -7.88
CA ASN A 15 -15.13 6.53 -6.62
C ASN A 15 -14.27 6.21 -5.39
N ILE A 16 -13.57 5.07 -5.43
CA ILE A 16 -12.69 4.62 -4.35
C ILE A 16 -11.42 5.47 -4.37
N MET A 17 -10.85 5.74 -5.55
CA MET A 17 -9.71 6.65 -5.70
C MET A 17 -10.03 8.07 -5.19
N ILE A 18 -11.19 8.63 -5.54
CA ILE A 18 -11.62 9.96 -5.06
C ILE A 18 -11.79 9.97 -3.53
N HIS A 19 -12.38 8.92 -2.96
CA HIS A 19 -12.55 8.79 -1.51
C HIS A 19 -11.21 8.66 -0.79
N MET A 20 -10.29 7.88 -1.36
CA MET A 20 -8.92 7.70 -0.87
C MET A 20 -8.15 9.03 -0.92
N LEU A 21 -8.20 9.77 -2.04
CA LEU A 21 -7.55 11.07 -2.19
C LEU A 21 -8.08 12.15 -1.23
N ASN A 22 -9.35 12.07 -0.83
CA ASN A 22 -9.91 13.02 0.16
C ASN A 22 -9.45 12.75 1.59
N ILE A 23 -8.96 11.56 1.89
CA ILE A 23 -8.53 11.18 3.24
C ILE A 23 -7.01 11.08 3.25
N LEU A 24 -6.36 12.16 3.69
CA LEU A 24 -4.92 12.20 3.92
C LEU A 24 -4.45 10.98 4.73
N LEU A 25 -3.53 10.20 4.16
CA LEU A 25 -2.95 9.02 4.79
C LEU A 25 -2.00 9.48 5.91
N THR A 26 -2.32 9.07 7.13
CA THR A 26 -1.67 9.46 8.38
C THR A 26 -1.45 8.21 9.24
N PRO A 27 -0.53 8.26 10.23
CA PRO A 27 -0.32 7.13 11.14
C PRO A 27 -1.63 6.67 11.81
N SER A 28 -2.52 7.62 12.13
CA SER A 28 -3.79 7.37 12.83
C SER A 28 -4.86 6.67 11.98
N ASN A 29 -4.79 6.76 10.64
CA ASN A 29 -5.79 6.15 9.74
C ASN A 29 -5.20 5.08 8.81
N PHE A 30 -3.93 4.74 8.99
CA PHE A 30 -3.22 3.73 8.21
C PHE A 30 -3.94 2.36 8.20
N ILE A 31 -4.49 1.92 9.34
CA ILE A 31 -5.23 0.66 9.44
C ILE A 31 -6.55 0.69 8.66
N LEU A 32 -7.24 1.84 8.64
CA LEU A 32 -8.47 2.01 7.86
C LEU A 32 -8.15 1.96 6.37
N TRP A 33 -7.08 2.65 5.96
CA TRP A 33 -6.55 2.61 4.61
C TRP A 33 -6.18 1.21 4.15
N ARG A 34 -5.48 0.45 5.00
CA ARG A 34 -5.15 -0.96 4.76
C ARG A 34 -6.41 -1.79 4.51
N ARG A 35 -7.45 -1.65 5.33
CA ARG A 35 -8.71 -2.39 5.13
C ARG A 35 -9.41 -2.02 3.82
N GLN A 36 -9.40 -0.75 3.44
CA GLN A 36 -10.01 -0.30 2.18
C GLN A 36 -9.28 -0.88 0.95
N LEU A 37 -7.94 -0.96 1.01
CA LEU A 37 -7.14 -1.60 -0.03
C LEU A 37 -7.29 -3.12 -0.02
N GLN A 38 -7.41 -3.76 1.15
CA GLN A 38 -7.71 -5.20 1.30
C GLN A 38 -9.05 -5.60 0.66
N GLY A 39 -10.02 -4.68 0.62
CA GLY A 39 -11.30 -4.91 -0.08
C GLY A 39 -11.19 -4.86 -1.61
N GLN A 40 -10.03 -4.54 -2.17
CA GLN A 40 -9.78 -4.48 -3.61
C GLN A 40 -8.96 -5.70 -4.06
N ALA A 41 -9.15 -6.11 -5.31
CA ALA A 41 -8.33 -7.13 -5.98
C ALA A 41 -6.84 -6.76 -6.11
N LEU A 42 -6.44 -5.60 -5.59
CA LEU A 42 -5.11 -5.01 -5.71
C LEU A 42 -4.25 -5.20 -4.47
N TYR A 43 -4.82 -5.66 -3.35
CA TYR A 43 -4.05 -5.89 -2.13
C TYR A 43 -2.91 -6.91 -2.31
N GLY A 44 -3.05 -7.87 -3.24
CA GLY A 44 -1.98 -8.82 -3.55
C GLY A 44 -0.68 -8.16 -4.01
N HIS A 45 -0.75 -6.98 -4.64
CA HIS A 45 0.42 -6.18 -5.04
C HIS A 45 1.14 -5.57 -3.85
N ILE A 46 0.41 -5.28 -2.78
CA ILE A 46 0.91 -4.61 -1.58
C ILE A 46 1.51 -5.63 -0.60
N ASP A 47 0.84 -6.78 -0.42
CA ASP A 47 1.22 -7.81 0.54
C ASP A 47 2.43 -8.66 0.06
N GLY A 48 2.88 -8.46 -1.18
CA GLY A 48 3.96 -9.25 -1.78
C GLY A 48 3.60 -10.70 -2.09
N PHE A 49 2.34 -11.09 -1.90
CA PHE A 49 1.84 -12.44 -2.20
C PHE A 49 1.61 -12.67 -3.70
N THR A 50 1.43 -11.61 -4.50
CA THR A 50 1.42 -11.77 -5.95
C THR A 50 2.87 -11.95 -6.43
N PRO A 51 3.26 -13.11 -7.00
CA PRO A 51 4.60 -13.29 -7.51
C PRO A 51 4.87 -12.24 -8.59
N THR A 52 6.00 -11.55 -8.47
CA THR A 52 6.49 -10.65 -9.53
C THR A 52 6.61 -11.48 -10.80
N PHE A 53 5.74 -11.21 -11.79
CA PHE A 53 5.78 -11.95 -13.05
C PHE A 53 7.09 -11.61 -13.79
N PRO A 54 7.76 -12.58 -14.43
CA PRO A 54 8.91 -12.28 -15.26
C PRO A 54 8.47 -11.41 -16.44
N ALA A 55 9.24 -10.35 -16.72
CA ALA A 55 8.93 -9.38 -17.77
C ALA A 55 8.92 -9.98 -19.18
N MET A 56 9.71 -11.03 -19.39
CA MET A 56 9.76 -11.79 -20.64
C MET A 56 9.34 -13.23 -20.40
N LEU A 57 8.64 -13.82 -21.37
CA LEU A 57 8.35 -15.24 -21.38
C LEU A 57 9.63 -16.03 -21.71
N THR A 58 9.70 -17.27 -21.24
CA THR A 58 10.75 -18.21 -21.61
C THR A 58 10.29 -19.03 -22.81
N SER A 59 11.15 -19.17 -23.82
CA SER A 59 10.89 -20.07 -24.96
C SER A 59 10.94 -21.54 -24.52
N ALA A 60 10.43 -22.46 -25.35
CA ALA A 60 10.37 -23.90 -25.05
C ALA A 60 11.75 -24.55 -24.77
N ASP A 61 12.82 -23.90 -25.22
CA ASP A 61 14.23 -24.23 -25.08
C ASP A 61 14.89 -23.59 -23.84
N GLY A 62 14.14 -22.89 -22.98
CA GLY A 62 14.67 -22.29 -21.76
C GLY A 62 15.37 -20.95 -21.97
N SER A 63 15.44 -20.46 -23.21
CA SER A 63 16.02 -19.15 -23.55
C SER A 63 15.03 -18.01 -23.28
N PRO A 64 15.50 -16.80 -22.91
CA PRO A 64 14.63 -15.64 -22.79
C PRO A 64 14.03 -15.32 -24.16
N SER A 65 12.71 -15.47 -24.29
CA SER A 65 12.02 -15.09 -25.51
C SER A 65 11.92 -13.56 -25.57
N SER A 66 11.86 -12.98 -26.77
CA SER A 66 11.57 -11.55 -26.93
C SER A 66 10.08 -11.21 -26.68
N ILE A 67 9.28 -12.17 -26.21
CA ILE A 67 7.85 -12.00 -26.00
C ILE A 67 7.61 -11.47 -24.59
N VAL A 68 7.02 -10.28 -24.51
CA VAL A 68 6.62 -9.66 -23.24
C VAL A 68 5.50 -10.49 -22.61
N ASN A 69 5.60 -10.76 -21.32
CA ASN A 69 4.55 -11.47 -20.59
C ASN A 69 3.33 -10.55 -20.39
N PRO A 70 2.16 -10.86 -20.98
CA PRO A 70 0.97 -10.03 -20.81
C PRO A 70 0.52 -9.93 -19.34
N ALA A 71 0.75 -10.97 -18.53
CA ALA A 71 0.46 -10.92 -17.09
C ALA A 71 1.36 -9.93 -16.35
N PHE A 72 2.62 -9.78 -16.77
CA PHE A 72 3.52 -8.75 -16.23
C PHE A 72 3.06 -7.34 -16.61
N THR A 73 2.59 -7.14 -17.85
CA THR A 73 2.07 -5.85 -18.29
C THR A 73 0.83 -5.44 -17.50
N SER A 74 -0.14 -6.34 -17.33
CA SER A 74 -1.34 -6.09 -16.52
C SER A 74 -0.98 -5.84 -15.05
N TRP A 75 -0.08 -6.64 -14.49
CA TRP A 75 0.42 -6.44 -13.13
C TRP A 75 1.07 -5.06 -12.96
N LYS A 76 1.96 -4.68 -13.88
CA LYS A 76 2.67 -3.40 -13.84
C LYS A 76 1.71 -2.22 -13.98
N GLN A 77 0.69 -2.33 -14.82
CA GLN A 77 -0.32 -1.28 -14.97
C GLN A 77 -1.09 -1.05 -13.67
N GLN A 78 -1.46 -2.12 -12.97
CA GLN A 78 -2.13 -2.08 -11.67
C GLN A 78 -1.23 -1.51 -10.57
N ASP A 79 0.03 -1.95 -10.51
CA ASP A 79 1.02 -1.42 -9.56
C ASP A 79 1.24 0.09 -9.75
N GLN A 80 1.33 0.55 -11.00
CA GLN A 80 1.51 1.99 -11.30
C GLN A 80 0.30 2.86 -10.91
N GLN A 81 -0.91 2.29 -10.87
CA GLN A 81 -2.07 2.99 -10.31
C GLN A 81 -1.91 3.22 -8.80
N LEU A 82 -1.38 2.25 -8.07
CA LEU A 82 -1.10 2.39 -6.64
C LEU A 82 0.08 3.33 -6.38
N VAL A 83 1.14 3.26 -7.21
CA VAL A 83 2.31 4.14 -7.13
C VAL A 83 1.93 5.60 -7.37
N SER A 84 0.90 5.89 -8.16
CA SER A 84 0.41 7.27 -8.33
C SER A 84 -0.60 7.68 -7.25
N LEU A 85 -1.44 6.76 -6.78
CA LEU A 85 -2.47 7.05 -5.76
C LEU A 85 -1.89 7.24 -4.36
N LEU A 86 -0.98 6.38 -3.92
CA LEU A 86 -0.46 6.39 -2.54
C LEU A 86 0.30 7.70 -2.22
N PRO A 87 1.22 8.20 -3.07
CA PRO A 87 1.90 9.46 -2.81
C PRO A 87 0.95 10.67 -2.85
N ALA A 88 -0.09 10.61 -3.69
CA ALA A 88 -1.07 11.69 -3.80
C ALA A 88 -1.96 11.85 -2.56
N SER A 89 -2.04 10.83 -1.69
CA SER A 89 -2.76 10.90 -0.42
C SER A 89 -1.86 11.25 0.79
N LEU A 90 -0.57 11.48 0.58
CA LEU A 90 0.39 11.80 1.65
C LEU A 90 0.56 13.31 1.86
N LYS A 91 1.02 13.67 3.07
CA LYS A 91 1.60 14.99 3.34
C LYS A 91 3.01 15.08 2.78
N GLU A 92 3.46 16.29 2.49
CA GLU A 92 4.81 16.59 1.98
C GLU A 92 5.93 15.94 2.83
N GLU A 93 5.77 15.92 4.16
CA GLU A 93 6.69 15.30 5.12
C GLU A 93 6.87 13.78 4.91
N THR A 94 5.79 13.07 4.57
CA THR A 94 5.81 11.61 4.33
C THR A 94 6.05 11.29 2.85
N LEU A 95 5.69 12.22 1.96
CA LEU A 95 5.93 12.12 0.52
C LEU A 95 7.42 11.99 0.23
N ALA A 96 8.25 12.82 0.88
CA ALA A 96 9.70 12.82 0.69
C ALA A 96 10.35 11.45 0.93
N GLU A 97 9.85 10.69 1.91
CA GLU A 97 10.37 9.36 2.24
C GLU A 97 10.04 8.30 1.18
N VAL A 98 8.92 8.45 0.47
CA VAL A 98 8.44 7.47 -0.52
C VAL A 98 8.83 7.80 -1.96
N LEU A 99 9.41 8.98 -2.24
CA LEU A 99 9.82 9.39 -3.60
C LEU A 99 10.83 8.44 -4.26
N HIS A 100 11.61 7.72 -3.44
CA HIS A 100 12.63 6.77 -3.88
C HIS A 100 12.06 5.39 -4.27
N CYS A 101 10.77 5.16 -4.02
CA CYS A 101 10.11 3.88 -4.23
C CYS A 101 9.58 3.77 -5.66
N GLU A 102 9.86 2.64 -6.31
CA GLU A 102 9.45 2.39 -7.71
C GLU A 102 8.19 1.52 -7.82
N THR A 103 7.85 0.82 -6.73
CA THR A 103 6.73 -0.13 -6.66
C THR A 103 5.79 0.20 -5.50
N SER A 104 4.52 -0.17 -5.64
CA SER A 104 3.53 0.04 -4.58
C SER A 104 3.88 -0.69 -3.29
N GLN A 105 4.53 -1.87 -3.39
CA GLN A 105 5.04 -2.64 -2.27
C GLN A 105 6.13 -1.87 -1.49
N GLN A 106 7.07 -1.23 -2.18
CA GLN A 106 8.13 -0.43 -1.55
C GLN A 106 7.54 0.78 -0.82
N ILE A 107 6.61 1.48 -1.47
CA ILE A 107 5.88 2.60 -0.85
C ILE A 107 5.19 2.12 0.42
N TRP A 108 4.44 1.01 0.32
CA TRP A 108 3.70 0.46 1.44
C TRP A 108 4.59 0.04 2.61
N THR A 109 5.68 -0.67 2.33
CA THR A 109 6.64 -1.12 3.35
C THR A 109 7.30 0.07 4.05
N THR A 110 7.63 1.12 3.28
CA THR A 110 8.17 2.37 3.82
C THR A 110 7.15 3.05 4.74
N LEU A 111 5.89 3.14 4.32
CA LEU A 111 4.81 3.66 5.16
C LEU A 111 4.57 2.82 6.42
N GLU A 112 4.62 1.49 6.33
CA GLU A 112 4.55 0.60 7.50
C GLU A 112 5.71 0.83 8.46
N SER A 113 6.92 1.07 7.95
CA SER A 113 8.09 1.39 8.78
C SER A 113 7.92 2.74 9.49
N LEU A 114 7.52 3.77 8.76
CA LEU A 114 7.33 5.13 9.29
C LEU A 114 6.23 5.15 10.35
N PHE A 115 5.06 4.59 10.04
CA PHE A 115 3.90 4.65 10.93
C PHE A 115 3.90 3.56 12.01
N GLY A 116 4.57 2.44 11.75
CA GLY A 116 4.81 1.38 12.72
C GLY A 116 5.76 1.81 13.83
N GLY A 117 6.78 2.63 13.51
CA GLY A 117 7.67 3.27 14.48
C GLY A 117 6.91 4.23 15.40
N ASP A 118 6.14 5.15 14.82
CA ASP A 118 5.36 6.14 15.56
C ASP A 118 4.32 5.51 16.50
N SER A 119 3.69 4.42 16.08
CA SER A 119 2.72 3.69 16.90
C SER A 119 3.37 3.08 18.15
N LYS A 120 4.56 2.48 18.01
CA LYS A 120 5.32 1.93 19.14
C LYS A 120 5.84 3.02 20.07
N ILE A 121 6.37 4.11 19.52
CA ILE A 121 6.84 5.25 20.32
C ILE A 121 5.68 5.84 21.12
N ARG A 122 4.51 6.00 20.49
CA ARG A 122 3.31 6.52 21.15
C ARG A 122 2.78 5.57 22.22
N GLU A 123 2.81 4.26 21.99
CA GLU A 123 2.45 3.26 23.00
C GLU A 123 3.38 3.33 24.22
N ILE A 124 4.70 3.43 23.98
CA ILE A 124 5.71 3.58 25.05
C ILE A 124 5.48 4.87 25.83
N ALA A 125 5.27 6.00 25.14
CA ALA A 125 5.00 7.29 25.77
C ALA A 125 3.73 7.27 26.62
N ILE A 126 2.66 6.62 26.16
CA ILE A 126 1.41 6.46 26.94
C ILE A 126 1.65 5.59 28.18
N ARG A 127 2.38 4.48 28.04
CA ARG A 127 2.73 3.62 29.19
C ARG A 127 3.55 4.39 30.22
N ASP A 128 4.51 5.19 29.78
CA ASP A 128 5.35 6.02 30.66
C ASP A 128 4.51 7.06 31.41
N GLN A 129 3.61 7.76 30.72
CA GLN A 129 2.67 8.69 31.36
C GLN A 129 1.79 8.02 32.40
N LEU A 130 1.27 6.82 32.12
CA LEU A 130 0.47 6.05 33.09
C LEU A 130 1.28 5.63 34.32
N LEU A 131 2.54 5.24 34.13
CA LEU A 131 3.45 4.90 35.24
C LEU A 131 3.77 6.13 36.10
N HIS A 132 4.02 7.28 35.47
CA HIS A 132 4.23 8.55 36.16
C HIS A 132 3.00 8.96 36.99
N LEU A 133 1.79 8.88 36.41
CA LEU A 133 0.54 9.17 37.13
C LEU A 133 0.30 8.22 38.32
N LYS A 134 0.64 6.94 38.17
CA LYS A 134 0.55 5.95 39.26
C LYS A 134 1.53 6.25 40.40
N LYS A 135 2.72 6.76 40.07
CA LYS A 135 3.75 7.10 41.06
C LYS A 135 3.37 8.35 41.87
N ASP A 136 2.82 9.38 41.21
CA ASP A 136 2.33 10.59 41.86
C ASP A 136 1.14 10.32 42.80
N SER A 137 0.22 9.45 42.40
CA SER A 137 -0.92 9.02 43.23
C SER A 137 -0.56 8.07 44.38
N SER A 138 0.66 7.53 44.40
CA SER A 138 1.15 6.65 45.47
C SER A 138 2.05 7.37 46.49
N SER A 139 2.23 8.69 46.35
CA SER A 139 3.12 9.48 47.22
C SER A 139 2.37 10.33 48.27
N VAL A 140 1.16 9.90 48.67
CA VAL A 140 0.41 10.44 49.82
C VAL A 140 0.83 9.75 51.11
#